data_AF-A0A931TLR2-F1
#
_entry.id   AF-A0A931TLR2-F1
#
_cell.length_a   1.000
_cell.length_b   1.000
_cell.length_c   1.000
_cell.angle_alpha   90.00
_cell.angle_beta   90.00
_cell.angle_gamma   90.00
#
_symmetry.space_group_name_H-M   'P 1'
#
loop_
_entity.id
_entity.type
_entity.pdbx_description
1 polymer ?
#
loop_
_entity_poly.entity_id
_entity_poly.type
_entity_poly.pdbx_seq_one_letter_code
_entity_poly.pdbx_strand_id
1 'polypeptide(L)' 'MIDVTRLGPQVGEKVPDFTLPDQAGRRRSLSSLMGEQGLVLVFSRSADW' A
#
# COMPACT_ATOMS: atom_id res chain seq x y z
N MET A 1 14.49 8.70 16.25
CA MET A 1 13.02 8.77 16.07
C MET A 1 12.76 8.67 14.57
N ILE A 2 11.82 7.84 14.14
CA ILE A 2 11.45 7.76 12.72
C ILE A 2 10.60 8.99 12.40
N ASP A 3 11.03 9.81 11.45
CA ASP A 3 10.27 10.96 10.96
C ASP A 3 9.27 10.51 9.89
N VAL A 4 8.03 10.28 10.32
CA VAL A 4 6.94 9.81 9.45
C VAL A 4 6.49 10.87 8.43
N THR A 5 6.83 12.16 8.62
CA THR A 5 6.49 13.22 7.66
C THR A 5 7.32 13.15 6.37
N ARG A 6 8.37 12.31 6.37
CA ARG A 6 9.24 12.07 5.21
C ARG A 6 9.04 10.67 4.62
N LEU A 7 8.15 9.86 5.18
CA LEU A 7 7.94 8.47 4.78
C LEU A 7 6.60 8.30 4.06
N GLY A 8 6.67 7.88 2.80
CA GLY A 8 5.50 7.62 1.98
C GLY A 8 4.78 8.89 1.49
N PRO A 9 3.68 8.72 0.74
CA PRO A 9 2.87 9.81 0.23
C PRO A 9 2.22 10.60 1.37
N GLN A 10 2.22 11.93 1.25
CA GLN A 10 1.57 12.83 2.20
C GLN A 10 0.06 12.95 1.90
N VAL A 11 -0.71 13.48 2.86
CA VAL A 11 -2.16 13.72 2.67
C VAL A 11 -2.39 14.64 1.48
N GLY A 12 -3.23 14.19 0.55
CA GLY A 12 -3.52 14.89 -0.71
C GLY A 12 -2.59 14.53 -1.86
N GLU A 13 -1.46 13.86 -1.59
CA GLU A 13 -0.59 13.33 -2.65
C GLU A 13 -1.15 12.02 -3.21
N LYS A 14 -0.86 11.80 -4.49
CA LYS A 14 -1.27 10.57 -5.17
C LYS A 14 -0.43 9.39 -4.67
N VAL A 15 -1.10 8.31 -4.28
CA VAL A 15 -0.44 7.02 -4.01
C VAL A 15 0.19 6.49 -5.31
N PRO A 16 1.47 6.07 -5.30
CA PRO A 16 2.09 5.42 -6.44
C PRO A 16 1.30 4.20 -6.90
N ASP A 17 1.20 4.03 -8.22
CA ASP A 17 0.53 2.87 -8.77
C ASP A 17 1.36 1.60 -8.51
N PHE A 18 0.69 0.46 -8.42
CA PHE A 18 1.34 -0.84 -8.25
C PHE A 18 0.54 -1.95 -8.92
N THR A 19 1.24 -3.04 -9.23
CA THR A 19 0.62 -4.33 -9.52
C THR A 19 1.46 -5.42 -8.88
N LEU A 20 0.92 -6.06 -7.84
CA LEU A 20 1.64 -7.03 -7.01
C LEU A 20 0.82 -8.32 -6.87
N PRO A 21 1.46 -9.48 -6.68
CA PRO A 21 0.74 -10.71 -6.37
C PRO A 21 0.10 -10.64 -4.97
N ASP A 22 -1.14 -11.10 -4.86
CA ASP A 22 -1.80 -11.37 -3.57
C ASP A 22 -1.34 -12.72 -2.97
N GLN A 23 -1.90 -13.10 -1.82
CA GLN A 23 -1.56 -14.34 -1.12
C GLN A 23 -1.88 -15.62 -1.91
N ALA A 24 -2.70 -15.54 -2.95
CA ALA A 24 -3.01 -16.64 -3.86
C ALA A 24 -2.19 -16.56 -5.17
N GLY A 25 -1.22 -15.64 -5.25
CA GLY A 25 -0.40 -15.39 -6.44
C GLY A 25 -1.12 -14.61 -7.54
N ARG A 26 -2.34 -14.14 -7.33
CA ARG A 26 -3.07 -13.37 -8.34
C ARG A 26 -2.58 -11.93 -8.34
N ARG A 27 -2.23 -11.41 -9.52
CA ARG A 27 -1.85 -10.00 -9.67
C ARG A 27 -3.05 -9.09 -9.35
N ARG A 28 -2.84 -8.12 -8.46
CA ARG A 28 -3.78 -7.06 -8.09
C ARG A 28 -3.13 -5.72 -8.36
N SER A 29 -3.85 -4.83 -9.02
CA SER A 29 -3.46 -3.43 -9.17
C SER A 29 -4.11 -2.56 -8.10
N LEU A 30 -3.55 -1.37 -7.85
CA LEU A 30 -4.18 -0.35 -7.01
C LEU A 30 -5.64 -0.10 -7.43
N SER A 31 -5.85 0.06 -8.75
CA SER A 31 -7.19 0.29 -9.32
C SER A 31 -8.17 -0.85 -9.08
N SER A 32 -7.70 -2.11 -9.07
CA SER A 32 -8.57 -3.28 -8.82
C SER A 32 -8.96 -3.46 -7.35
N LEU A 33 -8.21 -2.84 -6.43
CA LEU A 33 -8.42 -2.94 -4.99
C LEU A 33 -9.25 -1.77 -4.44
N MET A 34 -9.29 -0.64 -5.15
CA MET A 34 -10.11 0.50 -4.77
C MET A 34 -11.62 0.16 -4.82
N GLY A 35 -12.34 0.47 -3.74
CA GLY A 35 -13.80 0.42 -3.67
C GLY A 35 -14.42 1.79 -3.47
N GLU A 36 -15.75 1.85 -3.37
CA GLU A 36 -16.51 3.10 -3.18
C GLU A 36 -16.13 3.84 -1.89
N GLN A 37 -15.67 3.12 -0.86
CA GLN A 37 -15.22 3.67 0.42
C GLN A 37 -13.70 3.93 0.47
N GLY A 38 -13.00 3.76 -0.64
CA GLY A 38 -11.55 3.83 -0.72
C GLY A 38 -10.84 2.53 -0.34
N LEU A 39 -9.56 2.64 0.01
CA LEU A 39 -8.67 1.52 0.26
C LEU A 39 -7.74 1.85 1.44
N VAL A 40 -7.55 0.87 2.33
CA VAL A 40 -6.52 0.94 3.38
C VAL A 40 -5.35 0.07 2.97
N LEU A 41 -4.14 0.66 2.91
CA LEU A 41 -2.89 -0.05 2.64
C LEU A 41 -2.05 -0.13 3.92
N VAL A 42 -1.80 -1.34 4.40
CA VAL A 42 -0.97 -1.58 5.60
C VAL A 42 0.36 -2.17 5.18
N PHE A 43 1.46 -1.46 5.48
CA PHE A 43 2.81 -1.94 5.28
C PHE A 43 3.34 -2.50 6.59
N SER A 44 3.62 -3.80 6.61
CA SER A 44 4.24 -4.47 7.75
C SER A 44 5.53 -5.15 7.33
N ARG A 45 6.57 -5.04 8.17
CA ARG A 45 7.78 -5.86 8.04
C ARG A 45 7.76 -6.90 9.16
N SER A 46 7.65 -8.17 8.79
CA SER A 46 7.84 -9.27 9.72
C SER A 46 9.32 -9.39 10.10
N ALA A 47 9.61 -9.84 11.32
CA ALA A 47 10.95 -10.29 11.65
C ALA A 47 11.16 -11.67 11.03
N ASP A 48 12.26 -11.86 10.32
CA ASP A 48 12.78 -13.19 10.02
C ASP A 48 13.15 -13.80 11.39
N TRP A 49 12.51 -14.92 11.75
CA TRP A 49 12.88 -15.70 12.94
C TRP A 49 13.91 -16.76 12.58
#